data_AF-A0A416SMF0-F1
#
_entry.id   AF-A0A416SMF0-F1
#
_cell.length_a   1.000
_cell.length_b   1.000
_cell.length_c   1.000
_cell.angle_alpha   90.00
_cell.angle_beta   90.00
_cell.angle_gamma   90.00
#
_symmetry.space_group_name_H-M   'P 1'
#
loop_
_entity.id
_entity.type
_entity.pdbx_description
1 polymer ?
#
loop_
_entity_poly.entity_id
_entity_poly.type
_entity_poly.pdbx_seq_one_letter_code
_entity_poly.pdbx_strand_id
1 'polypeptide(L)'
;MRGKEMEEEKKTLGYDWEFGHEELMLEVDAYRYDNRLYIGLTHMEEGYEESFADLTINLAHMPVERNEAYIDAFASKSKLDFIKKHKLGKVLPEMGYSGMESYYKVAFDLKRLEEFDRAGVERYCSINGMAKPEQTKANKKPPKTR
;
A
#
# COMPACT_ATOMS: atom_id res chain seq x y z
N MET A 1 3.54 -11.91 -35.55
CA MET A 1 2.88 -10.75 -34.91
C MET A 1 3.04 -10.94 -33.40
N ARG A 2 3.91 -10.16 -32.75
CA ARG A 2 4.00 -10.17 -31.29
C ARG A 2 2.79 -9.39 -30.79
N GLY A 3 1.90 -10.07 -30.08
CA GLY A 3 0.79 -9.41 -29.40
C GLY A 3 1.38 -8.35 -28.50
N LYS A 4 0.96 -7.10 -28.68
CA LYS A 4 1.07 -6.12 -27.62
C LYS A 4 0.19 -6.67 -26.51
N GLU A 5 0.80 -7.26 -25.48
CA GLU A 5 0.16 -7.26 -24.17
C GLU A 5 -0.21 -5.79 -23.94
N MET A 6 -1.51 -5.51 -23.86
CA MET A 6 -1.96 -4.20 -23.41
C MET A 6 -1.41 -4.08 -21.99
N GLU A 7 -0.32 -3.33 -21.81
CA GLU A 7 0.02 -2.79 -20.49
C GLU A 7 -1.24 -2.09 -20.02
N GLU A 8 -1.92 -2.69 -19.02
CA GLU A 8 -3.00 -2.01 -18.32
C GLU A 8 -2.39 -0.71 -17.79
N GLU A 9 -2.90 0.43 -18.25
CA GLU A 9 -2.44 1.74 -17.81
C GLU A 9 -2.50 1.77 -16.28
N LYS A 10 -1.33 1.89 -15.63
CA LYS A 10 -1.21 1.88 -14.18
C LYS A 10 -2.06 3.03 -13.63
N LYS A 11 -2.99 2.71 -12.73
CA LYS A 11 -3.86 3.71 -12.13
C LYS A 11 -3.08 4.58 -11.17
N THR A 12 -3.27 5.89 -11.28
CA THR A 12 -2.72 6.86 -10.34
C THR A 12 -3.72 7.22 -9.25
N LEU A 13 -3.20 7.77 -8.17
CA LEU A 13 -3.93 8.35 -7.05
C LEU A 13 -3.36 9.73 -6.75
N GLY A 14 -4.22 10.75 -6.78
CA GLY A 14 -3.82 12.11 -6.39
C GLY A 14 -3.33 12.19 -4.93
N TYR A 15 -2.12 12.73 -4.76
CA TYR A 15 -1.39 12.87 -3.52
C TYR A 15 -1.11 14.34 -3.23
N ASP A 16 -1.77 14.86 -2.19
CA ASP A 16 -1.61 16.24 -1.72
C ASP A 16 -0.57 16.26 -0.59
N TRP A 17 0.55 16.98 -0.78
CA TRP A 17 1.65 17.04 0.17
C TRP A 17 2.20 18.46 0.34
N GLU A 18 3.20 18.62 1.21
CA GLU A 18 3.67 19.94 1.66
C GLU A 18 4.15 20.86 0.52
N PHE A 19 4.58 20.30 -0.61
CA PHE A 19 5.13 21.05 -1.74
C PHE A 19 4.24 21.06 -2.99
N GLY A 20 3.07 20.42 -2.97
CA GLY A 20 2.17 20.42 -4.13
C GLY A 20 1.23 19.23 -4.21
N HIS A 21 0.89 18.89 -5.44
CA HIS A 21 -0.02 17.81 -5.79
C HIS A 21 0.62 16.94 -6.86
N GLU A 22 0.60 15.62 -6.64
CA GLU A 22 1.15 14.62 -7.57
C GLU A 22 0.09 13.57 -7.91
N GLU A 23 0.18 12.99 -9.12
CA GLU A 23 -0.58 11.79 -9.49
C GLU A 23 0.35 10.59 -9.43
N LEU A 24 0.24 9.79 -8.36
CA LEU A 24 1.21 8.74 -8.04
C LEU A 24 0.62 7.34 -8.25
N MET A 25 1.44 6.43 -8.75
CA MET A 25 1.16 5.00 -8.79
C MET A 25 1.61 4.35 -7.47
N LEU A 26 1.01 3.21 -7.13
CA LEU A 26 1.47 2.38 -6.02
C LEU A 26 2.41 1.30 -6.56
N GLU A 27 3.51 1.08 -5.85
CA GLU A 27 4.38 -0.08 -6.02
C GLU A 27 4.28 -0.93 -4.77
N VAL A 28 3.80 -2.17 -4.88
CA VAL A 28 3.72 -3.12 -3.78
C VAL A 28 4.81 -4.18 -3.91
N ASP A 29 5.60 -4.36 -2.86
CA ASP A 29 6.59 -5.43 -2.80
C ASP A 29 6.83 -5.89 -1.35
N ALA A 30 7.94 -6.59 -1.12
CA ALA A 30 8.40 -7.04 0.16
C ALA A 30 9.81 -6.49 0.47
N TYR A 31 10.04 -6.04 1.70
CA TYR A 31 11.38 -5.73 2.17
C TYR A 31 12.28 -6.99 2.14
N ARG A 32 13.51 -6.81 1.64
CA ARG A 32 14.42 -7.91 1.25
C ARG A 32 14.73 -8.96 2.33
N TYR A 33 14.72 -8.61 3.62
CA TYR A 33 15.25 -9.47 4.68
C TYR A 33 14.20 -10.17 5.53
N ASP A 34 13.05 -9.54 5.75
CA ASP A 34 11.97 -10.05 6.61
C ASP A 34 10.64 -10.18 5.86
N ASN A 35 10.66 -9.94 4.55
CA ASN A 35 9.51 -10.03 3.66
C ASN A 35 8.30 -9.17 4.09
N ARG A 36 8.53 -8.13 4.88
CA ARG A 36 7.48 -7.22 5.35
C ARG A 36 6.96 -6.36 4.22
N LEU A 37 5.70 -5.93 4.33
CA LEU A 37 5.02 -5.18 3.29
C LEU A 37 5.77 -3.87 2.99
N TYR A 38 6.20 -3.73 1.72
CA TYR A 38 6.72 -2.50 1.15
C TYR A 38 5.64 -1.87 0.28
N ILE A 39 5.44 -0.56 0.43
CA ILE A 39 4.67 0.24 -0.50
C ILE A 39 5.47 1.49 -0.87
N GLY A 40 5.81 1.59 -2.15
CA GLY A 40 6.39 2.77 -2.77
C GLY A 40 5.33 3.63 -3.47
N LEU A 41 5.66 4.90 -3.66
CA LEU A 41 4.93 5.83 -4.51
C LEU A 41 5.84 6.17 -5.70
N THR A 42 5.34 5.96 -6.91
CA THR A 42 6.07 6.21 -8.16
C THR A 42 5.27 7.13 -9.08
N HIS A 43 5.95 7.72 -10.06
CA HIS A 43 5.33 8.53 -11.12
C HIS A 43 5.99 8.24 -12.47
N MET A 44 5.34 8.67 -13.56
CA MET A 44 5.95 8.60 -14.89
C MET A 44 6.62 9.94 -15.21
N GLU A 45 7.94 9.93 -15.36
CA GLU A 45 8.73 11.08 -15.81
C GLU A 45 9.48 10.72 -17.10
N GLU A 46 9.32 11.53 -18.14
CA GLU A 46 9.91 11.31 -19.48
C GLU A 46 9.69 9.89 -20.09
N GLY A 47 8.60 9.21 -19.70
CA GLY A 47 8.27 7.87 -20.18
C GLY A 47 8.91 6.73 -19.37
N TYR A 48 9.59 7.03 -18.27
CA TYR A 48 10.12 6.06 -17.32
C TYR A 48 9.40 6.17 -15.98
N GLU A 49 9.24 5.04 -15.30
CA GLU A 49 8.73 5.03 -13.93
C GLU A 49 9.85 5.38 -12.97
N GLU A 50 9.66 6.43 -12.20
CA GLU A 50 10.62 6.90 -11.20
C GLU A 50 10.02 6.83 -9.79
N SER A 51 10.90 6.58 -8.81
CA SER A 51 10.52 6.58 -7.40
C SER A 51 10.31 8.00 -6.91
N PHE A 52 9.14 8.27 -6.36
CA PHE A 52 8.82 9.55 -5.73
C PHE A 52 9.10 9.52 -4.22
N ALA A 53 8.53 8.54 -3.50
CA ALA A 53 8.74 8.38 -2.06
C ALA A 53 8.35 6.98 -1.58
N ASP A 54 8.96 6.55 -0.49
CA ASP A 54 8.45 5.40 0.26
C ASP A 54 7.22 5.80 1.08
N LEU A 55 6.13 5.03 0.97
CA LEU A 55 4.96 5.19 1.83
C LEU A 55 5.19 4.49 3.18
N THR A 56 5.84 3.33 3.14
CA THR A 56 6.15 2.51 4.32
C THR A 56 7.61 2.59 4.71
N ILE A 57 7.91 2.32 5.97
CA ILE A 57 9.27 2.10 6.48
C ILE A 57 9.36 0.76 7.20
N ASN A 58 10.50 0.06 7.05
CA ASN A 58 10.73 -1.18 7.77
C ASN A 58 11.37 -0.95 9.15
N LEU A 59 10.60 -1.15 10.21
CA LEU A 59 11.10 -1.21 11.59
C LEU A 59 11.31 -2.67 12.02
N ALA A 60 12.41 -3.29 11.59
CA ALA A 60 12.66 -4.74 11.73
C ALA A 60 12.43 -5.31 13.16
N HIS A 61 12.69 -4.53 14.21
CA HIS A 61 12.52 -4.96 15.61
C HIS A 61 11.10 -4.80 16.17
N MET A 62 10.22 -4.09 15.45
CA MET A 62 8.85 -3.83 15.88
C MET A 62 7.88 -4.90 15.35
N PRO A 63 6.86 -5.29 16.12
CA PRO A 63 5.89 -6.29 15.70
C PRO A 63 4.91 -5.74 14.66
N VAL A 64 4.70 -6.52 13.59
CA VAL A 64 3.72 -6.23 12.54
C VAL A 64 3.05 -7.53 12.08
N GLU A 65 1.75 -7.45 11.81
CA GLU A 65 1.05 -8.49 11.06
C GLU A 65 1.37 -8.41 9.56
N ARG A 66 1.03 -9.44 8.78
CA ARG A 66 1.36 -9.53 7.35
C ARG A 66 0.75 -8.44 6.47
N ASN A 67 -0.29 -7.74 6.91
CA ASN A 67 -0.84 -6.61 6.18
C ASN A 67 -0.59 -5.27 6.91
N GLU A 68 0.23 -5.28 7.95
CA GLU A 68 0.57 -4.07 8.70
C GLU A 68 1.95 -3.56 8.30
N ALA A 69 2.07 -2.24 8.21
CA ALA A 69 3.35 -1.58 8.05
C ALA A 69 3.37 -0.25 8.80
N TYR A 70 4.58 0.22 9.08
CA TYR A 70 4.79 1.55 9.62
C TYR A 70 4.91 2.56 8.49
N ILE A 71 4.37 3.75 8.69
CA ILE A 71 4.39 4.83 7.71
C ILE A 71 5.69 5.61 7.84
N ASP A 72 6.35 5.85 6.72
CA ASP A 72 7.56 6.66 6.70
C ASP A 72 7.32 8.06 7.31
N ALA A 73 8.29 8.54 8.08
CA ALA A 73 8.12 9.73 8.92
C ALA A 73 8.02 11.03 8.10
N PHE A 74 8.72 11.11 6.97
CA PHE A 74 8.74 12.30 6.15
C PHE A 74 7.36 12.56 5.55
N ALA A 75 6.80 13.76 5.77
CA ALA A 75 5.43 14.12 5.38
C ALA A 75 4.38 13.09 5.85
N SER A 76 4.59 12.44 7.00
CA SER A 76 3.73 11.35 7.51
C SER A 76 2.25 11.74 7.62
N LYS A 77 1.94 13.01 7.93
CA LYS A 77 0.54 13.49 7.95
C LYS A 77 -0.11 13.39 6.56
N SER A 78 0.57 13.87 5.52
CA SER A 78 0.09 13.79 4.13
C SER A 78 -0.06 12.33 3.68
N LYS A 79 0.89 11.46 4.05
CA LYS A 79 0.80 10.01 3.80
C LYS A 79 -0.42 9.37 4.47
N LEU A 80 -0.70 9.71 5.73
CA LEU A 80 -1.89 9.21 6.43
C LEU A 80 -3.19 9.72 5.80
N ASP A 81 -3.24 10.98 5.38
CA ASP A 81 -4.41 11.56 4.74
C ASP A 81 -4.64 10.94 3.35
N PHE A 82 -3.58 10.66 2.60
CA PHE A 82 -3.61 9.88 1.35
C PHE A 82 -4.20 8.48 1.55
N ILE A 83 -3.68 7.73 2.54
CA ILE A 83 -4.18 6.39 2.88
C ILE A 83 -5.67 6.41 3.21
N LYS A 84 -6.13 7.40 4.00
CA LYS A 84 -7.55 7.55 4.37
C LYS A 84 -8.42 7.95 3.17
N LYS A 85 -7.98 8.95 2.39
CA LYS A 85 -8.70 9.49 1.20
C LYS A 85 -8.99 8.37 0.21
N HIS A 86 -8.00 7.52 -0.06
CA HIS A 86 -8.09 6.44 -1.06
C HIS A 86 -8.46 5.07 -0.48
N LYS A 87 -8.73 5.02 0.84
CA LYS A 87 -9.16 3.83 1.57
C LYS A 87 -8.18 2.66 1.45
N LEU A 88 -6.88 2.95 1.42
CA LEU A 88 -5.82 1.94 1.24
C LEU A 88 -5.62 1.07 2.49
N GLY A 89 -6.07 1.54 3.64
CA GLY A 89 -5.94 0.82 4.90
C GLY A 89 -6.58 1.57 6.07
N LYS A 90 -6.43 1.00 7.26
CA LYS A 90 -6.89 1.56 8.53
C LYS A 90 -5.69 1.93 9.39
N VAL A 91 -5.63 3.19 9.83
CA VAL A 91 -4.66 3.64 10.84
C VAL A 91 -4.97 2.97 12.17
N LEU A 92 -3.95 2.38 12.78
CA LEU A 92 -4.03 1.66 14.04
C LEU A 92 -3.67 2.56 15.23
N PRO A 93 -4.15 2.25 16.44
CA PRO A 93 -3.81 3.03 17.63
C PRO A 93 -2.36 2.80 18.09
N GLU A 94 -1.75 1.66 17.77
CA GLU A 94 -0.36 1.39 18.12
C GLU A 94 0.62 2.17 17.22
N MET A 95 1.71 2.64 17.82
CA MET A 95 2.83 3.28 17.12
C MET A 95 4.08 2.42 17.22
N GLY A 96 4.95 2.52 16.22
CA GLY A 96 6.31 1.96 16.23
C GLY A 96 7.29 2.99 16.78
N TYR A 97 8.41 2.55 17.34
CA TYR A 97 9.46 3.45 17.81
C TYR A 97 10.83 2.93 17.39
N SER A 98 11.63 3.77 16.72
CA SER A 98 12.97 3.40 16.26
C SER A 98 14.06 3.56 17.32
N GLY A 99 13.76 4.19 18.45
CA GLY A 99 14.77 4.72 19.38
C GLY A 99 15.04 6.22 19.19
N MET A 100 14.53 6.82 18.11
CA MET A 100 14.65 8.26 17.83
C MET A 100 13.29 8.90 17.53
N GLU A 101 12.45 8.22 16.75
CA GLU A 101 11.17 8.74 16.26
C GLU A 101 10.06 7.70 16.37
N SER A 102 8.82 8.18 16.50
CA SER A 102 7.61 7.36 16.55
C SER A 102 6.91 7.34 15.20
N TYR A 103 6.47 6.17 14.75
CA TYR A 103 5.90 5.94 13.43
C TYR A 103 4.46 5.42 13.57
N TYR A 104 3.56 5.93 12.74
CA TYR A 104 2.19 5.43 12.70
C TYR A 104 2.15 4.03 12.09
N LYS A 105 1.29 3.17 12.61
CA LYS A 105 1.04 1.84 12.03
C LYS A 105 -0.27 1.85 11.25
N VAL A 106 -0.28 1.19 10.10
CA VAL A 106 -1.47 1.03 9.26
C VAL A 106 -1.65 -0.43 8.92
N ALA A 107 -2.87 -0.94 9.08
CA ALA A 107 -3.30 -2.21 8.50
C ALA A 107 -3.87 -1.97 7.10
N PHE A 108 -3.12 -2.35 6.07
CA PHE A 108 -3.49 -2.16 4.67
C PHE A 108 -4.54 -3.18 4.21
N ASP A 109 -5.41 -2.73 3.30
CA ASP A 109 -6.34 -3.58 2.57
C ASP A 109 -5.65 -4.09 1.29
N LEU A 110 -5.12 -5.32 1.34
CA LEU A 110 -4.41 -5.90 0.20
C LEU A 110 -5.27 -6.03 -1.06
N LYS A 111 -6.61 -6.17 -0.94
CA LYS A 111 -7.49 -6.18 -2.12
C LYS A 111 -7.58 -4.80 -2.75
N ARG A 112 -7.63 -3.77 -1.91
CA ARG A 112 -7.62 -2.40 -2.40
C ARG A 112 -6.32 -2.10 -3.12
N LEU A 113 -5.18 -2.53 -2.57
CA LEU A 113 -3.87 -2.38 -3.22
C LEU A 113 -3.80 -3.15 -4.55
N GLU A 114 -4.43 -4.33 -4.64
CA GLU A 114 -4.47 -5.15 -5.87
C GLU A 114 -5.12 -4.42 -7.05
N GLU A 115 -6.03 -3.47 -6.78
CA GLU A 115 -6.65 -2.65 -7.83
C GLU A 115 -5.67 -1.70 -8.55
N PHE A 116 -4.52 -1.41 -7.92
CA PHE A 116 -3.47 -0.50 -8.39
C PHE A 116 -2.19 -1.24 -8.77
N ASP A 117 -1.81 -2.27 -7.99
CA ASP A 117 -0.66 -3.12 -8.29
C ASP A 117 -0.96 -4.59 -7.98
N ARG A 118 -1.74 -5.22 -8.86
CA ARG A 118 -2.06 -6.66 -8.76
C ARG A 118 -0.80 -7.51 -8.72
N ALA A 119 0.16 -7.24 -9.59
CA ALA A 119 1.37 -8.06 -9.71
C ALA A 119 2.22 -7.98 -8.44
N GLY A 120 2.38 -6.79 -7.86
CA GLY A 120 3.06 -6.57 -6.59
C GLY A 120 2.39 -7.28 -5.41
N VAL A 121 1.06 -7.13 -5.29
CA VAL A 121 0.30 -7.83 -4.24
C VAL A 121 0.39 -9.35 -4.39
N GLU A 122 0.32 -9.89 -5.60
CA GLU A 122 0.48 -11.33 -5.84
C GLU A 122 1.89 -11.83 -5.46
N ARG A 123 2.95 -11.10 -5.83
CA ARG A 123 4.32 -11.39 -5.41
C ARG A 123 4.46 -11.38 -3.89
N TYR A 124 3.96 -10.31 -3.25
CA TYR A 124 3.98 -10.15 -1.79
C TYR A 124 3.29 -11.31 -1.07
N CYS A 125 2.08 -11.67 -1.51
CA CYS A 125 1.30 -12.77 -0.94
C CYS A 125 2.02 -14.11 -1.11
N SER A 126 2.64 -14.34 -2.27
CA SER A 126 3.40 -15.57 -2.57
C SER A 126 4.60 -15.74 -1.64
N ILE A 127 5.42 -14.69 -1.49
CA ILE A 127 6.60 -14.68 -0.60
C ILE A 127 6.20 -14.98 0.85
N ASN A 128 5.04 -14.46 1.28
CA ASN A 128 4.55 -14.59 2.65
C ASN A 128 3.65 -15.81 2.90
N GLY A 129 3.50 -16.72 1.92
CA GLY A 129 2.66 -17.91 2.03
C GLY A 129 1.19 -17.60 2.35
N MET A 130 0.67 -16.50 1.81
CA MET A 130 -0.70 -16.05 2.00
C MET A 130 -1.59 -16.60 0.88
N ALA A 131 -2.82 -16.99 1.22
CA ALA A 131 -3.84 -17.22 0.19
C ALA A 131 -4.11 -15.89 -0.54
N LYS A 132 -4.39 -15.96 -1.85
CA LYS A 132 -4.74 -14.76 -2.61
C LYS A 132 -5.89 -14.01 -1.92
N PRO A 133 -5.90 -12.67 -1.95
CA PRO A 133 -6.97 -11.89 -1.32
C PRO A 133 -8.35 -12.33 -1.82
N GLU A 134 -9.10 -13.04 -0.99
CA GLU A 134 -10.36 -13.68 -1.40
C GLU A 134 -11.44 -12.60 -1.56
N GLN A 135 -11.91 -12.28 -2.78
CA GLN A 135 -12.94 -11.23 -3.00
C GLN A 135 -14.08 -11.32 -1.98
N THR A 136 -14.11 -10.42 -1.00
CA THR A 136 -15.18 -10.41 0.01
C THR A 136 -16.40 -9.83 -0.66
N LYS A 137 -17.30 -10.71 -1.13
CA LYS A 137 -18.66 -10.34 -1.50
C LYS A 137 -19.29 -9.66 -0.29
N ALA A 138 -19.70 -8.40 -0.45
CA ALA A 138 -20.39 -7.63 0.57
C ALA A 138 -21.52 -8.45 1.19
N ASN A 139 -21.56 -8.49 2.53
CA ASN A 139 -22.59 -9.15 3.32
C ASN A 139 -23.99 -8.77 2.81
N LYS A 140 -24.70 -9.75 2.24
CA LYS A 140 -26.15 -9.66 2.04
C LYS A 140 -26.80 -9.58 3.43
N LYS A 141 -27.50 -8.48 3.72
CA LYS A 141 -28.32 -8.33 4.93
C LYS A 141 -29.25 -9.55 5.07
N PRO A 142 -29.45 -10.10 6.28
CA PRO A 142 -30.37 -11.20 6.48
C PRO A 142 -31.82 -10.74 6.19
N PRO A 143 -32.69 -11.64 5.68
CA PRO A 143 -34.06 -11.28 5.36
C PRO A 143 -34.82 -10.98 6.65
N LYS A 144 -35.56 -9.86 6.67
CA LYS A 144 -36.49 -9.51 7.74
C LYS A 144 -37.63 -10.53 7.74
N THR A 145 -37.74 -11.29 8.82
CA THR A 145 -38.90 -12.14 9.10
C THR A 145 -40.05 -11.26 9.56
N ARG A 146 -41.25 -11.53 9.03
CA ARG A 146 -42.52 -10.88 9.36
C ARG A 146 -43.09 -11.43 10.66
#